data_AF-A0A2G9LS81-F1
#
_entry.id   AF-A0A2G9LS81-F1
#
_cell.length_a   1.000
_cell.length_b   1.000
_cell.length_c   1.000
_cell.angle_alpha   90.00
_cell.angle_beta   90.00
_cell.angle_gamma   90.00
#
_symmetry.space_group_name_H-M   'P 1'
#
loop_
_entity.id
_entity.type
_entity.pdbx_description
1 polymer ?
#
loop_
_entity_poly.entity_id
_entity_poly.type
_entity_poly.pdbx_seq_one_letter_code
_entity_poly.pdbx_strand_id
1 'polypeptide(L)'
;MLSVTLLASGSSGNCAVVKTDDAQVLVDAGTPYKTLAARMAYLGLEPADTAAILVTHEHTDHVSGLRVAARRLDIPVYLSKGTDRKTAFTGDSHVVGADDPFTVRDLHVQPLAASHDAEEPLAFAFRSGDSRAAILTDTGIATPAMHKVVRKAQFLALEANHDEQVLMAGRYPAYLKQRILSDEGHLSNAQAGCLLME
;
A
#
# COMPACT_ATOMS: atom_id res chain seq x y z
N MET A 1 -12.73 11.42 11.94
CA MET A 1 -12.88 9.94 11.94
C MET A 1 -11.93 9.34 10.92
N LEU A 2 -11.18 8.29 11.27
CA LEU A 2 -10.29 7.60 10.32
C LEU A 2 -11.09 6.70 9.37
N SER A 3 -10.88 6.83 8.06
CA SER A 3 -11.47 5.96 7.03
C SER A 3 -10.41 5.53 6.02
N VAL A 4 -10.65 4.36 5.42
CA VAL A 4 -9.82 3.80 4.36
C VAL A 4 -10.72 3.41 3.19
N THR A 5 -10.37 3.86 2.00
CA THR A 5 -11.13 3.65 0.78
C THR A 5 -10.22 3.08 -0.30
N LEU A 6 -10.51 1.87 -0.78
CA LEU A 6 -9.79 1.28 -1.90
C LEU A 6 -10.38 1.82 -3.21
N LEU A 7 -9.63 2.65 -3.94
CA LEU A 7 -10.03 3.20 -5.24
C LEU A 7 -9.69 2.24 -6.39
N ALA A 8 -8.68 1.40 -6.21
CA ALA A 8 -8.24 0.39 -7.15
C ALA A 8 -7.46 -0.70 -6.39
N SER A 9 -7.64 -1.97 -6.76
CA SER A 9 -7.10 -3.12 -6.00
C SER A 9 -6.77 -4.31 -6.92
N GLY A 10 -6.06 -4.07 -8.03
CA GLY A 10 -5.68 -5.17 -8.92
C GLY A 10 -4.58 -4.79 -9.89
N SER A 11 -4.16 -5.75 -10.73
CA SER A 11 -2.98 -5.64 -11.60
C SER A 11 -3.00 -4.51 -12.64
N SER A 12 -4.13 -3.81 -12.78
CA SER A 12 -4.26 -2.62 -13.65
C SER A 12 -4.04 -1.31 -12.89
N GLY A 13 -3.78 -1.39 -11.58
CA GLY A 13 -3.56 -0.26 -10.70
C GLY A 13 -4.08 -0.51 -9.29
N ASN A 14 -3.26 -0.18 -8.31
CA ASN A 14 -3.55 -0.13 -6.89
C ASN A 14 -3.53 1.33 -6.42
N CYS A 15 -4.56 1.69 -5.65
CA CYS A 15 -4.65 3.02 -5.06
C CYS A 15 -5.69 3.00 -3.94
N ALA A 16 -5.33 3.53 -2.79
CA ALA A 16 -6.23 3.75 -1.67
C ALA A 16 -6.16 5.19 -1.17
N VAL A 17 -7.22 5.64 -0.50
CA VAL A 17 -7.25 6.89 0.25
C VAL A 17 -7.38 6.55 1.72
N VAL A 18 -6.50 7.12 2.55
CA VAL A 18 -6.66 7.14 4.00
C VAL A 18 -6.99 8.57 4.41
N LYS A 19 -8.13 8.74 5.08
CA LYS A 19 -8.69 10.05 5.41
C LYS A 19 -9.03 10.15 6.90
N THR A 20 -8.75 11.30 7.48
CA THR A 20 -9.21 11.75 8.80
C THR A 20 -10.02 13.04 8.61
N ASP A 21 -10.32 13.75 9.70
CA ASP A 21 -10.99 15.04 9.59
C ASP A 21 -10.01 16.12 9.07
N ASP A 22 -8.71 15.99 9.37
CA ASP A 22 -7.70 16.99 9.01
C ASP A 22 -6.74 16.53 7.89
N ALA A 23 -6.66 15.23 7.58
CA ALA A 23 -5.73 14.68 6.59
C ALA A 23 -6.42 13.82 5.53
N GLN A 24 -5.89 13.86 4.31
CA GLN A 24 -6.19 12.91 3.25
C GLN A 24 -4.87 12.51 2.59
N VAL A 25 -4.54 11.23 2.58
CA VAL A 25 -3.33 10.72 1.93
C VAL A 25 -3.69 9.63 0.94
N LEU A 26 -2.94 9.55 -0.15
CA LEU A 26 -3.01 8.43 -1.07
C LEU A 26 -2.00 7.36 -0.66
N VAL A 27 -2.40 6.10 -0.74
CA VAL A 27 -1.50 4.97 -0.71
C VAL A 27 -1.47 4.38 -2.12
N ASP A 28 -0.32 4.50 -2.74
CA ASP A 28 -0.04 4.25 -4.15
C ASP A 28 -0.82 5.14 -5.14
N ALA A 29 -0.30 5.19 -6.36
CA ALA A 29 -0.85 5.95 -7.47
C ALA A 29 -0.78 5.11 -8.75
N GLY A 30 -1.31 3.89 -8.67
CA GLY A 30 -1.26 2.87 -9.71
C GLY A 30 -2.16 3.10 -10.92
N THR A 31 -2.97 4.16 -10.92
CA THR A 31 -3.94 4.46 -11.98
C THR A 31 -3.66 5.81 -12.61
N PRO A 32 -4.09 6.05 -13.86
CA PRO A 32 -4.01 7.38 -14.46
C PRO A 32 -4.73 8.43 -13.60
N TYR A 33 -4.13 9.61 -13.42
CA TYR A 33 -4.68 10.68 -12.57
C TYR A 33 -6.16 11.01 -12.86
N LYS A 34 -6.57 10.97 -14.14
CA LYS A 34 -7.96 11.21 -14.51
C LYS A 34 -8.92 10.18 -13.89
N THR A 35 -8.51 8.91 -13.86
CA THR A 35 -9.28 7.82 -13.23
C THR A 35 -9.30 7.97 -11.72
N LEU A 36 -8.14 8.24 -11.11
CA LEU A 36 -8.00 8.54 -9.69
C LEU A 36 -8.96 9.67 -9.26
N ALA A 37 -8.85 10.83 -9.90
CA ALA A 37 -9.65 12.01 -9.58
C ALA A 37 -11.16 11.76 -9.78
N ALA A 38 -11.55 11.05 -10.84
CA ALA A 38 -12.96 10.72 -11.08
C ALA A 38 -13.52 9.78 -9.99
N ARG A 39 -12.76 8.79 -9.54
CA ARG A 39 -13.18 7.87 -8.47
C ARG A 39 -13.25 8.56 -7.11
N MET A 40 -12.30 9.45 -6.81
CA MET A 40 -12.35 10.28 -5.61
C MET A 40 -13.61 11.17 -5.61
N ALA A 41 -13.85 11.90 -6.70
CA ALA A 41 -15.01 12.78 -6.83
C ALA A 41 -16.33 12.02 -6.70
N TYR A 42 -16.43 10.81 -7.27
CA TYR A 42 -17.61 9.95 -7.13
C TYR A 42 -17.94 9.60 -5.66
N LEU A 43 -16.91 9.51 -4.81
CA LEU A 43 -17.03 9.22 -3.38
C LEU A 43 -17.08 10.49 -2.52
N GLY A 44 -17.20 11.67 -3.14
CA GLY A 44 -17.20 12.96 -2.43
C GLY A 44 -15.84 13.33 -1.83
N LEU A 45 -14.75 12.76 -2.34
CA LEU A 45 -13.39 13.11 -1.98
C LEU A 45 -12.84 14.11 -2.99
N GLU A 46 -12.35 15.25 -2.52
CA GLU A 46 -11.71 16.26 -3.37
C GLU A 46 -10.22 15.92 -3.50
N PRO A 47 -9.69 15.68 -4.72
CA PRO A 47 -8.27 15.41 -4.91
C PRO A 47 -7.35 16.50 -4.34
N ALA A 48 -7.76 17.77 -4.40
CA ALA A 48 -6.99 18.90 -3.88
C ALA A 48 -6.79 18.87 -2.35
N ASP A 49 -7.61 18.12 -1.60
CA ASP A 49 -7.43 17.96 -0.15
C ASP A 49 -6.31 16.97 0.20
N THR A 50 -5.81 16.22 -0.79
CA THR A 50 -4.74 15.24 -0.59
C THR A 50 -3.45 15.96 -0.20
N ALA A 51 -2.86 15.55 0.93
CA ALA A 51 -1.67 16.17 1.49
C ALA A 51 -0.36 15.47 1.11
N ALA A 52 -0.41 14.18 0.77
CA ALA A 52 0.76 13.38 0.42
C ALA A 52 0.37 12.11 -0.35
N ILE A 53 1.33 11.53 -1.07
CA ILE A 53 1.25 10.17 -1.64
C ILE A 53 2.28 9.30 -0.91
N LEU A 54 1.84 8.16 -0.40
CA LEU A 54 2.70 7.14 0.20
C LEU A 54 2.84 6.00 -0.80
N VAL A 55 4.05 5.59 -1.13
CA VAL A 55 4.29 4.52 -2.12
C VAL A 55 4.80 3.29 -1.39
N THR A 56 4.13 2.16 -1.62
CA THR A 56 4.50 0.87 -1.04
C THR A 56 5.75 0.32 -1.72
N HIS A 57 5.78 0.28 -3.05
CA HIS A 57 6.91 -0.21 -3.83
C HIS A 57 6.86 0.24 -5.31
N GLU A 58 7.89 -0.08 -6.09
CA GLU A 58 8.09 0.46 -7.44
C GLU A 58 7.36 -0.26 -8.60
N HIS A 59 6.51 -1.24 -8.33
CA HIS A 59 5.83 -1.96 -9.42
C HIS A 59 4.85 -1.06 -10.17
N THR A 60 4.63 -1.37 -11.45
CA THR A 60 3.96 -0.45 -12.37
C THR A 60 2.51 -0.20 -11.96
N ASP A 61 1.82 -1.22 -11.49
CA ASP A 61 0.47 -1.11 -10.93
C ASP A 61 0.42 -0.35 -9.60
N HIS A 62 1.53 0.08 -9.01
CA HIS A 62 1.55 0.99 -7.86
C HIS A 62 1.99 2.40 -8.22
N VAL A 63 2.85 2.57 -9.25
CA VAL A 63 3.48 3.86 -9.56
C VAL A 63 3.17 4.44 -10.94
N SER A 64 2.39 3.76 -11.79
CA SER A 64 2.16 4.19 -13.19
C SER A 64 1.59 5.62 -13.32
N GLY A 65 0.76 6.05 -12.37
CA GLY A 65 0.19 7.39 -12.29
C GLY A 65 0.93 8.36 -11.39
N LEU A 66 1.95 7.90 -10.65
CA LEU A 66 2.59 8.64 -9.55
C LEU A 66 3.09 10.02 -9.96
N ARG A 67 3.93 10.09 -11.01
CA ARG A 67 4.52 11.36 -11.48
C ARG A 67 3.46 12.38 -11.88
N VAL A 68 2.39 11.92 -12.53
CA VAL A 68 1.30 12.81 -12.97
C VAL A 68 0.48 13.26 -11.78
N ALA A 69 0.13 12.35 -10.87
CA ALA A 69 -0.63 12.67 -9.67
C ALA A 69 0.12 13.67 -8.77
N ALA A 70 1.37 13.38 -8.41
CA ALA A 70 2.19 14.25 -7.57
C ALA A 70 2.34 15.66 -8.17
N ARG A 71 2.61 15.76 -9.48
CA ARG A 71 2.72 17.07 -10.16
C ARG A 71 1.41 17.84 -10.24
N ARG A 72 0.27 17.14 -10.44
CA ARG A 72 -1.05 17.78 -10.57
C ARG A 72 -1.57 18.28 -9.24
N LEU A 73 -1.28 17.55 -8.17
CA LEU A 73 -1.69 17.87 -6.81
C LEU A 73 -0.67 18.78 -6.09
N ASP A 74 0.56 18.87 -6.59
CA ASP A 74 1.65 19.67 -6.02
C ASP A 74 1.95 19.28 -4.57
N ILE A 75 2.12 17.97 -4.34
CA ILE A 75 2.29 17.38 -3.01
C ILE A 75 3.51 16.46 -2.91
N PRO A 76 4.08 16.31 -1.70
CA PRO A 76 5.21 15.42 -1.46
C PRO A 76 4.83 13.94 -1.63
N VAL A 77 5.82 13.15 -2.04
CA VAL A 77 5.74 11.70 -2.11
C VAL A 77 6.65 11.08 -1.06
N TYR A 78 6.13 10.15 -0.27
CA TYR A 78 6.86 9.38 0.72
C TYR A 78 7.08 7.97 0.18
N LEU A 79 8.33 7.53 0.13
CA LEU A 79 8.70 6.24 -0.41
C LEU A 79 10.02 5.76 0.17
N SER A 80 10.30 4.46 0.08
CA SER A 80 11.57 3.92 0.53
C SER A 80 12.74 4.33 -0.37
N LYS A 81 13.97 4.17 0.12
CA LYS A 81 15.17 4.51 -0.64
C LYS A 81 15.29 3.64 -1.89
N GLY A 82 14.99 2.35 -1.77
CA GLY A 82 14.95 1.42 -2.89
C GLY A 82 13.94 1.81 -3.95
N THR A 83 12.70 2.11 -3.53
CA THR A 83 11.63 2.54 -4.44
C THR A 83 11.96 3.88 -5.11
N ASP A 84 12.57 4.84 -4.41
CA ASP A 84 12.96 6.13 -4.98
C ASP A 84 14.01 5.96 -6.08
N ARG A 85 15.02 5.12 -5.80
CA ARG A 85 16.06 4.78 -6.77
C ARG A 85 15.48 4.10 -8.02
N LYS A 86 14.54 3.16 -7.86
CA LYS A 86 13.96 2.40 -8.98
C LYS A 86 12.98 3.21 -9.81
N THR A 87 12.15 4.02 -9.16
CA THR A 87 11.21 4.90 -9.84
C THR A 87 11.92 6.09 -10.48
N ALA A 88 13.13 6.43 -10.02
CA ALA A 88 13.87 7.64 -10.38
C ALA A 88 12.92 8.85 -10.33
N PHE A 89 12.24 9.00 -9.20
CA PHE A 89 11.28 10.08 -9.02
C PHE A 89 12.01 11.42 -8.95
N THR A 90 11.47 12.45 -9.62
CA THR A 90 12.14 13.75 -9.78
C THR A 90 11.31 14.91 -9.20
N GLY A 91 10.28 14.61 -8.42
CA GLY A 91 9.47 15.61 -7.72
C GLY A 91 9.93 15.80 -6.28
N ASP A 92 9.09 16.41 -5.46
CA ASP A 92 9.31 16.49 -4.02
C ASP A 92 9.13 15.10 -3.38
N SER A 93 10.23 14.46 -3.00
CA SER A 93 10.24 13.15 -2.35
C SER A 93 10.89 13.17 -0.98
N HIS A 94 10.26 12.45 -0.05
CA HIS A 94 10.73 12.20 1.30
C HIS A 94 11.02 10.71 1.44
N VAL A 95 12.30 10.37 1.64
CA VAL A 95 12.72 8.98 1.83
C VAL A 95 12.37 8.53 3.25
N VAL A 96 11.64 7.42 3.38
CA VAL A 96 11.25 6.83 4.67
C VAL A 96 11.70 5.37 4.75
N GLY A 97 12.16 4.95 5.92
CA GLY A 97 12.53 3.56 6.18
C GLY A 97 11.43 2.80 6.90
N ALA A 98 11.53 1.46 6.89
CA ALA A 98 10.78 0.64 7.84
C ALA A 98 11.13 1.08 9.28
N ASP A 99 10.11 1.13 10.15
CA ASP A 99 10.23 1.60 11.53
C ASP A 99 10.66 3.08 11.71
N ASP A 100 10.57 3.90 10.65
CA ASP A 100 10.75 5.36 10.69
C ASP A 100 9.39 6.07 10.58
N PRO A 101 8.65 6.24 11.69
CA PRO A 101 7.33 6.82 11.67
C PRO A 101 7.37 8.33 11.39
N PHE A 102 6.40 8.81 10.64
CA PHE A 102 6.22 10.22 10.35
C PHE A 102 4.74 10.60 10.51
N THR A 103 4.44 11.89 10.35
CA THR A 103 3.09 12.40 10.51
C THR A 103 2.73 13.31 9.35
N VAL A 104 1.54 13.11 8.79
CA VAL A 104 0.94 13.99 7.80
C VAL A 104 -0.29 14.62 8.45
N ARG A 105 -0.16 15.89 8.86
CA ARG A 105 -1.18 16.61 9.66
C ARG A 105 -1.51 15.88 10.96
N ASP A 106 -2.70 15.33 11.13
CA ASP A 106 -3.11 14.55 12.32
C ASP A 106 -2.89 13.03 12.15
N LEU A 107 -2.50 12.58 10.96
CA LEU A 107 -2.34 11.18 10.61
C LEU A 107 -0.91 10.71 10.88
N HIS A 108 -0.74 9.90 11.93
CA HIS A 108 0.52 9.22 12.20
C HIS A 108 0.65 7.99 11.28
N VAL A 109 1.73 7.94 10.51
CA VAL A 109 2.03 6.87 9.56
C VAL A 109 3.23 6.08 10.09
N GLN A 110 3.08 4.75 10.12
CA GLN A 110 4.15 3.83 10.44
C GLN A 110 4.43 2.94 9.23
N PRO A 111 5.58 3.14 8.56
CA PRO A 111 6.08 2.19 7.57
C PRO A 111 6.50 0.88 8.22
N LEU A 112 6.19 -0.22 7.55
CA LEU A 112 6.55 -1.57 7.94
C LEU A 112 7.28 -2.22 6.77
N ALA A 113 8.37 -2.94 7.04
CA ALA A 113 9.00 -3.76 6.00
C ALA A 113 8.00 -4.82 5.49
N ALA A 114 7.79 -4.85 4.18
CA ALA A 114 7.09 -5.92 3.48
C ALA A 114 8.10 -6.89 2.85
N SER A 115 7.65 -8.09 2.52
CA SER A 115 8.49 -9.10 1.87
C SER A 115 7.97 -9.38 0.47
N HIS A 116 8.53 -8.71 -0.52
CA HIS A 116 8.06 -8.77 -1.91
C HIS A 116 9.23 -8.62 -2.86
N ASP A 117 9.07 -9.12 -4.09
CA ASP A 117 10.04 -8.99 -5.20
C ASP A 117 10.10 -7.55 -5.74
N ALA A 118 10.53 -6.63 -4.87
CA ALA A 118 10.72 -5.22 -5.08
C ALA A 118 11.97 -4.76 -4.29
N GLU A 119 12.53 -3.60 -4.63
CA GLU A 119 13.82 -3.19 -4.09
C GLU A 119 13.83 -2.93 -2.59
N GLU A 120 12.77 -2.28 -2.08
CA GLU A 120 12.61 -2.01 -0.65
C GLU A 120 11.11 -1.78 -0.34
N PRO A 121 10.27 -2.82 -0.42
CA PRO A 121 8.82 -2.70 -0.29
C PRO A 121 8.40 -2.38 1.14
N LEU A 122 7.39 -1.52 1.25
CA LEU A 122 6.79 -1.09 2.50
C LEU A 122 5.30 -1.39 2.51
N ALA A 123 4.79 -1.71 3.70
CA ALA A 123 3.38 -1.62 4.04
C ALA A 123 3.17 -0.46 5.02
N PHE A 124 1.93 0.01 5.19
CA PHE A 124 1.65 1.16 6.03
C PHE A 124 0.58 0.89 7.08
N ALA A 125 0.86 1.30 8.32
CA ALA A 125 -0.10 1.40 9.39
C ALA A 125 -0.37 2.87 9.74
N PHE A 126 -1.61 3.14 10.14
CA PHE A 126 -2.14 4.48 10.33
C PHE A 126 -2.77 4.62 11.70
N ARG A 127 -2.57 5.79 12.33
CA ARG A 127 -3.23 6.16 13.57
C ARG A 127 -3.66 7.62 13.55
N SER A 128 -4.90 7.90 13.94
CA SER A 128 -5.38 9.24 14.29
C SER A 128 -6.26 9.13 15.53
N GLY A 129 -5.85 9.81 16.61
CA GLY A 129 -6.39 9.57 17.96
C GLY A 129 -6.30 8.09 18.36
N ASP A 130 -7.43 7.53 18.79
CA ASP A 130 -7.56 6.10 19.12
C ASP A 130 -7.83 5.22 17.90
N SER A 131 -8.09 5.83 16.72
CA SER A 131 -8.41 5.09 15.52
C SER A 131 -7.16 4.48 14.88
N ARG A 132 -7.25 3.21 14.45
CA ARG A 132 -6.11 2.47 13.88
C ARG A 132 -6.51 1.72 12.62
N ALA A 133 -5.74 1.91 11.55
CA ALA A 133 -5.91 1.16 10.31
C ALA A 133 -4.58 0.63 9.78
N ALA A 134 -4.60 -0.39 8.93
CA ALA A 134 -3.43 -0.86 8.22
C ALA A 134 -3.77 -1.30 6.79
N ILE A 135 -2.83 -1.08 5.88
CA ILE A 135 -2.86 -1.59 4.51
C ILE A 135 -1.61 -2.45 4.34
N LEU A 136 -1.84 -3.76 4.29
CA LEU A 136 -0.83 -4.81 4.17
C LEU A 136 -1.10 -5.57 2.87
N THR A 137 -0.54 -5.09 1.76
CA THR A 137 -0.57 -5.76 0.46
C THR A 137 0.84 -6.15 0.07
N ASP A 138 0.98 -7.03 -0.93
CA ASP A 138 2.25 -7.38 -1.57
C ASP A 138 3.29 -7.80 -0.53
N THR A 139 2.99 -8.85 0.22
CA THR A 139 3.94 -9.45 1.16
C THR A 139 3.79 -10.96 1.16
N GLY A 140 4.89 -11.71 1.04
CA GLY A 140 4.92 -13.17 1.10
C GLY A 140 5.01 -13.73 2.53
N ILE A 141 5.41 -12.89 3.49
CA ILE A 141 5.42 -13.22 4.91
C ILE A 141 4.79 -12.11 5.75
N ALA A 142 4.10 -12.49 6.82
CA ALA A 142 3.63 -11.56 7.83
C ALA A 142 4.76 -11.34 8.85
N THR A 143 5.35 -10.15 8.86
CA THR A 143 6.47 -9.86 9.76
C THR A 143 6.01 -9.71 11.21
N PRO A 144 6.88 -9.89 12.22
CA PRO A 144 6.50 -9.67 13.62
C PRO A 144 5.93 -8.26 13.89
N ALA A 145 6.32 -7.26 13.10
CA ALA A 145 5.76 -5.91 13.17
C ALA A 145 4.32 -5.86 12.64
N MET A 146 4.03 -6.55 11.52
CA MET A 146 2.68 -6.68 10.98
C MET A 146 1.73 -7.36 11.98
N HIS A 147 2.14 -8.47 12.61
CA HIS A 147 1.34 -9.12 13.67
C HIS A 147 0.95 -8.14 14.80
N LYS A 148 1.89 -7.33 15.29
CA LYS A 148 1.62 -6.32 16.33
C LYS A 148 0.63 -5.25 15.89
N VAL A 149 0.65 -4.89 14.60
CA VAL A 149 -0.26 -3.90 14.02
C VAL A 149 -1.65 -4.50 13.84
N VAL A 150 -1.77 -5.71 13.29
CA VAL A 150 -3.03 -6.40 13.04
C VAL A 150 -3.84 -6.54 14.34
N ARG A 151 -3.22 -7.00 15.43
CA ARG A 151 -3.87 -7.14 16.75
C ARG A 151 -4.48 -5.85 17.33
N LYS A 152 -4.11 -4.68 16.78
CA LYS A 152 -4.59 -3.37 17.24
C LYS A 152 -5.41 -2.63 16.18
N ALA A 153 -5.48 -3.15 14.95
CA ALA A 153 -6.15 -2.49 13.86
C ALA A 153 -7.68 -2.61 14.02
N GLN A 154 -8.39 -1.51 13.81
CA GLN A 154 -9.86 -1.52 13.69
C GLN A 154 -10.29 -1.67 12.24
N PHE A 155 -9.44 -1.26 11.31
CA PHE A 155 -9.59 -1.50 9.88
C PHE A 155 -8.31 -2.14 9.33
N LEU A 156 -8.45 -3.19 8.55
CA LEU A 156 -7.33 -3.85 7.89
C LEU A 156 -7.69 -4.10 6.42
N ALA A 157 -6.90 -3.55 5.51
CA ALA A 157 -6.83 -4.03 4.14
C ALA A 157 -5.67 -5.03 4.06
N LEU A 158 -5.99 -6.29 3.81
CA LEU A 158 -5.03 -7.38 3.70
C LEU A 158 -5.22 -8.06 2.35
N GLU A 159 -4.13 -8.24 1.62
CA GLU A 159 -4.14 -9.02 0.37
C GLU A 159 -4.11 -10.53 0.67
N ALA A 160 -4.92 -11.29 -0.07
CA ALA A 160 -4.93 -12.74 -0.07
C ALA A 160 -4.99 -13.22 -1.52
N ASN A 161 -3.86 -13.73 -2.02
CA ASN A 161 -3.65 -13.82 -3.48
C ASN A 161 -3.81 -15.21 -4.07
N HIS A 162 -3.64 -16.25 -3.27
CA HIS A 162 -3.68 -17.60 -3.82
C HIS A 162 -4.15 -18.65 -2.82
N ASP A 163 -4.90 -19.61 -3.34
CA ASP A 163 -5.07 -20.91 -2.71
C ASP A 163 -3.97 -21.84 -3.22
N GLU A 164 -3.22 -22.45 -2.32
CA GLU A 164 -2.05 -23.27 -2.66
C GLU A 164 -2.42 -24.48 -3.52
N GLN A 165 -3.58 -25.10 -3.27
CA GLN A 165 -4.03 -26.27 -4.03
C GLN A 165 -4.44 -25.85 -5.44
N VAL A 166 -5.20 -24.77 -5.55
CA VAL A 166 -5.62 -24.20 -6.85
C VAL A 166 -4.39 -23.74 -7.65
N LEU A 167 -3.42 -23.09 -7.00
CA LEU A 167 -2.17 -22.67 -7.62
C LEU A 167 -1.40 -23.86 -8.18
N MET A 168 -1.23 -24.93 -7.38
CA MET A 168 -0.48 -26.11 -7.78
C MET A 168 -1.18 -26.91 -8.90
N ALA A 169 -2.51 -26.98 -8.89
CA ALA A 169 -3.30 -27.60 -9.96
C ALA A 169 -3.38 -26.73 -11.24
N GLY A 170 -3.10 -25.43 -11.13
CA GLY A 170 -3.20 -24.47 -12.22
C GLY A 170 -2.18 -24.65 -13.34
N ARG A 171 -2.37 -23.91 -14.43
CA ARG A 171 -1.55 -23.97 -15.66
C ARG A 171 -0.24 -23.18 -15.59
N TYR A 172 0.03 -22.48 -14.49
CA TYR A 172 1.25 -21.70 -14.38
C TYR A 172 2.49 -22.59 -14.50
N PRO A 173 3.56 -22.11 -15.16
CA PRO A 173 4.82 -22.82 -15.20
C PRO A 173 5.39 -22.97 -13.79
N ALA A 174 6.20 -24.01 -13.56
CA ALA A 174 6.72 -24.34 -12.23
C ALA A 174 7.47 -23.17 -11.57
N TYR A 175 8.27 -22.42 -12.33
CA TYR A 175 9.01 -21.27 -11.79
C TYR A 175 8.07 -20.18 -11.24
N LEU A 176 6.92 -19.94 -11.89
CA LEU A 176 5.97 -18.91 -11.44
C LEU A 176 5.23 -19.37 -10.19
N LYS A 177 4.86 -20.67 -10.12
CA LYS A 177 4.30 -21.25 -8.90
C LYS A 177 5.26 -21.12 -7.72
N GLN A 178 6.54 -21.42 -7.94
CA GLN A 178 7.59 -21.27 -6.92
C GLN A 178 7.76 -19.81 -6.48
N ARG A 179 7.72 -18.85 -7.41
CA ARG A 179 7.77 -17.42 -7.09
C ARG A 179 6.55 -16.95 -6.28
N ILE A 180 5.35 -17.42 -6.61
CA ILE A 180 4.13 -17.04 -5.86
C ILE A 180 4.16 -17.61 -4.44
N LEU A 181 4.67 -18.83 -4.27
CA LEU A 181 4.76 -19.53 -2.98
C LEU A 181 5.96 -19.11 -2.12
N SER A 182 6.87 -18.27 -2.62
CA SER A 182 8.06 -17.87 -1.87
C SER A 182 7.74 -16.81 -0.84
N ASP A 183 8.67 -16.61 0.10
CA ASP A 183 8.59 -15.54 1.10
C ASP A 183 8.59 -14.13 0.47
N GLU A 184 8.99 -13.99 -0.80
CA GLU A 184 8.97 -12.74 -1.58
C GLU A 184 7.78 -12.67 -2.56
N GLY A 185 6.91 -13.68 -2.54
CA GLY A 185 5.68 -13.72 -3.33
C GLY A 185 4.56 -12.94 -2.66
N HIS A 186 3.48 -13.65 -2.30
CA HIS A 186 2.33 -13.10 -1.59
C HIS A 186 1.80 -14.10 -0.56
N LEU A 187 1.12 -13.61 0.48
CA LEU A 187 0.43 -14.47 1.44
C LEU A 187 -0.57 -15.38 0.70
N SER A 188 -0.55 -16.65 1.08
CA SER A 188 -1.63 -17.57 0.75
C SER A 188 -2.90 -17.20 1.52
N ASN A 189 -4.05 -17.64 1.01
CA ASN A 189 -5.34 -17.44 1.67
C ASN A 189 -5.35 -18.01 3.10
N ALA A 190 -4.64 -19.12 3.32
CA ALA A 190 -4.51 -19.73 4.64
C ALA A 190 -3.66 -18.87 5.58
N GLN A 191 -2.52 -18.35 5.11
CA GLN A 191 -1.66 -17.46 5.90
C GLN A 191 -2.38 -16.16 6.27
N ALA A 192 -3.07 -15.54 5.29
CA ALA A 192 -3.90 -14.37 5.53
C ALA A 192 -5.02 -14.68 6.55
N GLY A 193 -5.68 -15.83 6.41
CA GLY A 193 -6.68 -16.31 7.37
C GLY A 193 -6.12 -16.47 8.79
N CYS A 194 -4.92 -17.03 8.95
CA CYS A 194 -4.26 -17.14 10.26
C CYS A 194 -3.96 -15.77 10.86
N LEU A 195 -3.47 -14.83 10.06
CA LEU A 195 -3.18 -13.46 10.52
C LEU A 195 -4.44 -12.73 11.01
N LEU A 196 -5.58 -12.95 10.36
CA LEU A 196 -6.87 -12.35 10.74
C LEU A 196 -7.46 -12.88 12.05
N MET A 197 -6.99 -14.02 12.56
CA MET A 197 -7.51 -14.67 13.77
C MET A 197 -6.77 -14.26 15.06
N GLU A 198 -5.77 -13.39 14.95
CA GLU A 198 -5.02 -12.85 16.12
C GLU A 198 -5.79 -11.79 16.91
#